data_AF-A0A1V4GNM6-F1
#
_entry.id   AF-A0A1V4GNM6-F1
#
_cell.length_a   1.000
_cell.length_b   1.000
_cell.length_c   1.000
_cell.angle_alpha   90.00
_cell.angle_beta   90.00
_cell.angle_gamma   90.00
#
_symmetry.space_group_name_H-M   'P 1'
#
loop_
_entity.id
_entity.type
_entity.pdbx_description
1 polymer ?
#
loop_
_entity_poly.entity_id
_entity_poly.type
_entity_poly.pdbx_seq_one_letter_code
_entity_poly.pdbx_strand_id
1 'polypeptide(L)'
;MAGMEYHVNDSIGLQARYLTSKREFDNNHELISIPRVDKEKTHHVSLFNPKWQYKGMRPTLNWVYKDVTSNIPQLYQYQNQRVYLSLYREF
;
A
#
# COMPACT_ATOMS: atom_id res chain seq x y z
N MET A 1 5.60 -9.47 -4.51
CA MET A 1 4.31 -8.77 -4.42
C MET A 1 3.23 -9.75 -4.83
N ALA A 2 2.19 -9.95 -4.03
CA ALA A 2 1.07 -10.82 -4.37
C ALA A 2 -0.19 -9.98 -4.50
N GLY A 3 -1.07 -10.31 -5.44
CA GLY A 3 -2.32 -9.60 -5.67
C GLY A 3 -3.43 -10.54 -6.08
N MET A 4 -4.65 -10.19 -5.70
CA MET A 4 -5.88 -10.85 -6.10
C MET A 4 -6.86 -9.78 -6.57
N GLU A 5 -7.54 -10.06 -7.68
CA GLU A 5 -8.62 -9.22 -8.18
C GLU A 5 -9.88 -10.06 -8.28
N TYR A 6 -10.98 -9.51 -7.77
CA TYR A 6 -12.28 -10.16 -7.76
C TYR A 6 -13.34 -9.19 -8.28
N HIS A 7 -14.20 -9.71 -9.13
CA HIS A 7 -15.34 -8.97 -9.68
C HIS A 7 -16.59 -9.61 -9.10
N VAL A 8 -17.30 -8.89 -8.24
CA VAL A 8 -18.53 -9.39 -7.59
C VAL A 8 -19.67 -9.47 -8.61
N ASN A 9 -19.60 -8.60 -9.63
CA ASN A 9 -20.49 -8.50 -10.79
C ASN A 9 -19.90 -7.47 -11.77
N ASP A 10 -20.61 -7.15 -12.87
CA ASP A 10 -20.17 -6.11 -13.82
C ASP A 10 -20.13 -4.68 -13.23
N SER A 11 -20.56 -4.47 -11.99
CA SER A 11 -20.67 -3.15 -11.36
C SER A 11 -19.69 -2.91 -10.22
N ILE A 12 -19.06 -3.93 -9.65
CA ILE A 12 -18.13 -3.75 -8.52
C ILE A 12 -16.91 -4.66 -8.71
N GLY A 13 -15.76 -4.01 -8.93
CA GLY A 13 -14.45 -4.62 -8.90
C GLY A 13 -13.75 -4.33 -7.57
N LEU A 14 -13.17 -5.37 -6.98
CA LEU A 14 -12.34 -5.32 -5.79
C LEU A 14 -10.96 -5.84 -6.13
N GLN A 15 -9.93 -5.06 -5.83
CA GLN A 15 -8.55 -5.47 -6.01
C GLN A 15 -7.83 -5.39 -4.67
N ALA A 16 -7.19 -6.48 -4.27
CA ALA A 16 -6.39 -6.56 -3.06
C ALA A 16 -4.94 -6.89 -3.42
N ARG A 17 -4.00 -6.15 -2.85
CA ARG A 17 -2.56 -6.36 -3.05
C ARG A 17 -1.87 -6.39 -1.70
N TYR A 18 -0.91 -7.29 -1.57
CA TYR A 18 -0.07 -7.42 -0.41
C TYR A 18 1.40 -7.38 -0.81
N LEU A 19 2.16 -6.55 -0.09
CA LEU A 19 3.60 -6.41 -0.27
C LEU A 19 4.28 -6.53 1.09
N THR A 20 5.27 -7.40 1.16
CA THR A 20 6.25 -7.42 2.24
C THR A 20 7.58 -6.96 1.66
N SER A 21 8.27 -6.08 2.37
CA SER A 21 9.63 -5.65 2.02
C SER A 21 10.50 -5.59 3.27
N LYS A 22 11.80 -5.83 3.08
CA LYS A 22 12.82 -5.71 4.10
C LYS A 22 13.80 -4.65 3.63
N ARG A 23 14.18 -3.73 4.51
CA ARG A 23 15.20 -2.71 4.27
C ARG A 23 16.30 -2.87 5.29
N GLU A 24 17.51 -3.09 4.83
CA GLU A 24 18.71 -3.17 5.66
C GLU A 24 19.59 -1.99 5.31
N PHE A 25 20.16 -1.37 6.35
CA PHE A 25 21.05 -0.23 6.20
C PHE A 25 22.44 -0.67 6.67
N ASP A 26 23.44 -0.48 5.80
CA ASP A 26 24.81 -0.94 6.06
C ASP A 26 25.55 -0.07 7.10
N ASN A 27 25.08 1.16 7.31
CA ASN A 27 25.67 2.10 8.26
C ASN A 27 24.96 2.06 9.61
N ASN A 28 25.73 2.28 10.66
CA ASN A 28 25.21 2.51 12.00
C ASN A 28 24.36 3.77 12.04
N HIS A 29 23.29 3.72 12.83
CA HIS A 29 22.43 4.88 13.03
C HIS A 29 23.15 5.96 13.86
N GLU A 30 22.94 7.23 13.52
CA GLU A 30 23.70 8.36 14.10
C GLU A 30 23.54 8.48 15.62
N LEU A 31 22.35 8.15 16.14
CA LEU A 31 22.04 8.21 17.57
C LEU A 31 22.16 6.85 18.28
N ILE A 32 22.27 5.75 17.53
CA ILE A 32 22.23 4.39 18.06
C ILE A 32 23.21 3.56 17.25
N SER A 33 24.28 3.07 17.87
CA SER A 33 25.38 2.36 17.19
C SER A 33 25.03 0.93 16.73
N ILE A 34 23.85 0.73 16.16
CA ILE A 34 23.42 -0.50 15.50
C ILE A 34 22.94 -0.18 14.08
N PRO A 35 23.14 -1.09 13.10
CA PRO A 35 22.57 -0.94 11.76
C PRO A 35 21.06 -1.06 11.83
N ARG A 36 20.34 -0.19 11.10
CA ARG A 36 18.89 -0.21 11.05
C ARG A 36 18.39 -1.34 10.15
N VAL A 37 17.35 -2.03 10.59
CA VAL A 37 16.64 -3.05 9.83
C VAL A 37 15.15 -2.85 9.98
N ASP A 38 14.46 -2.64 8.86
CA ASP A 38 13.01 -2.48 8.82
C ASP A 38 12.35 -3.60 8.04
N LYS A 39 11.17 -3.99 8.50
CA LYS A 39 10.23 -4.85 7.78
C LYS A 39 8.94 -4.08 7.59
N GLU A 40 8.56 -3.88 6.34
CA GLU A 40 7.34 -3.20 5.96
C GLU A 40 6.34 -4.21 5.38
N LYS A 41 5.11 -4.15 5.89
CA LYS A 41 3.94 -4.84 5.32
C LYS A 41 2.96 -3.80 4.84
N THR A 42 2.60 -3.88 3.57
CA THR A 42 1.62 -2.99 2.94
C THR A 42 0.46 -3.81 2.40
N HIS A 43 -0.75 -3.44 2.83
CA HIS A 43 -2.01 -3.93 2.31
C HIS A 43 -2.66 -2.81 1.51
N HIS A 44 -3.01 -3.07 0.26
CA HIS A 44 -3.71 -2.12 -0.60
C HIS A 44 -4.99 -2.77 -1.10
N VAL A 45 -6.12 -2.18 -0.75
CA VAL A 45 -7.44 -2.58 -1.23
C VAL A 45 -8.02 -1.45 -2.06
N SER A 46 -8.52 -1.79 -3.24
CA SER A 46 -9.12 -0.85 -4.17
C SER A 46 -10.53 -1.32 -4.52
N LEU A 47 -11.47 -0.41 -4.49
CA LEU A 47 -12.86 -0.62 -4.90
C LEU A 47 -13.16 0.31 -6.07
N PHE A 48 -13.68 -0.25 -7.16
CA PHE A 48 -14.04 0.52 -8.35
C PHE A 48 -15.32 -0.04 -8.97
N ASN A 49 -15.98 0.79 -9.77
CA ASN A 49 -17.11 0.37 -10.60
C ASN A 49 -16.69 0.42 -12.07
N PRO A 50 -16.61 -0.73 -12.78
CA PRO A 50 -16.28 -0.76 -14.21
C PRO A 50 -17.24 0.07 -15.08
N LYS A 51 -18.51 0.19 -14.70
CA LYS A 51 -19.54 0.95 -15.43
C LYS A 51 -19.44 2.46 -15.26
N TRP A 52 -18.70 2.94 -14.27
CA TRP A 52 -18.48 4.38 -14.06
C TRP A 52 -17.31 4.93 -14.88
N GLN A 53 -16.81 4.16 -15.83
CA GLN A 53 -15.80 4.62 -16.76
C GLN A 53 -16.40 5.66 -17.71
N TYR A 54 -15.91 6.90 -17.64
CA TYR A 54 -16.30 7.99 -18.54
C TYR A 54 -15.07 8.63 -19.15
N LYS A 55 -14.99 8.72 -20.49
CA LYS A 55 -13.83 9.26 -21.22
C LYS A 55 -12.48 8.64 -20.79
N GLY A 56 -12.47 7.34 -20.52
CA GLY A 56 -11.29 6.62 -20.04
C GLY A 56 -10.97 6.86 -18.56
N MET A 57 -11.72 7.71 -17.85
CA MET A 57 -11.54 7.96 -16.43
C MET A 57 -12.33 6.94 -15.61
N ARG A 58 -11.66 6.21 -14.71
CA ARG A 58 -12.32 5.32 -13.74
C ARG A 58 -12.08 5.80 -12.30
N PRO A 59 -13.13 6.17 -11.55
CA PRO A 59 -13.00 6.46 -10.13
C PRO A 59 -12.73 5.17 -9.35
N THR A 60 -11.74 5.24 -8.46
CA THR A 60 -11.34 4.12 -7.60
C THR A 60 -11.15 4.65 -6.18
N LEU A 61 -11.84 4.03 -5.22
CA LEU A 61 -11.61 4.25 -3.80
C LEU A 61 -10.49 3.31 -3.35
N ASN A 62 -9.45 3.86 -2.75
CA ASN A 62 -8.28 3.11 -2.29
C ASN A 62 -8.17 3.21 -0.78
N TRP A 63 -7.89 2.07 -0.15
CA TRP A 63 -7.47 1.97 1.24
C TRP A 63 -6.09 1.32 1.28
N VAL A 64 -5.15 1.99 1.94
CA VAL A 64 -3.78 1.50 2.12
C VAL A 64 -3.48 1.47 3.60
N TYR A 65 -3.11 0.29 4.09
CA TYR A 65 -2.59 0.09 5.43
C TYR A 65 -1.13 -0.32 5.34
N LYS A 66 -0.28 0.39 6.09
CA LYS A 66 1.15 0.15 6.16
C LYS A 66 1.55 -0.05 7.62
N ASP A 67 2.23 -1.16 7.87
CA ASP A 67 2.81 -1.51 9.16
C ASP A 67 4.32 -1.66 8.98
N VAL A 68 5.09 -0.79 9.64
CA VAL A 68 6.56 -0.80 9.60
C VAL A 68 7.07 -1.17 10.97
N THR A 69 7.76 -2.30 11.03
CA THR A 69 8.48 -2.75 12.24
C THR A 69 9.97 -2.52 12.02
N SER A 70 10.64 -1.98 13.03
CA SER A 70 12.08 -1.66 12.98
C SER A 70 12.77 -2.23 14.21
N ASN A 71 14.05 -2.56 14.09
CA ASN A 71 14.89 -2.88 15.25
C ASN A 71 15.16 -1.65 16.15
N ILE A 72 14.84 -0.44 15.68
CA ILE A 72 14.84 0.81 16.46
C ILE A 72 13.38 1.32 16.55
N PRO A 73 12.54 0.72 17.40
CA PRO A 73 11.11 1.00 17.39
C PRO A 73 10.77 2.42 17.84
N GLN A 74 11.58 3.04 18.71
CA GLN A 74 11.30 4.38 19.23
C GLN A 74 11.35 5.48 18.16
N LEU A 75 12.03 5.23 17.03
CA LEU A 75 12.24 6.23 15.98
C LEU A 75 11.56 5.88 14.67
N TYR A 76 11.46 4.58 14.33
CA TYR A 76 11.08 4.15 12.98
C TYR A 76 9.93 3.15 12.92
N GLN A 77 9.39 2.69 14.05
CA GLN A 77 8.18 1.89 14.04
C GLN A 77 6.97 2.79 13.90
N TYR A 78 6.12 2.51 12.91
CA TYR A 78 4.88 3.25 12.72
C TYR A 78 3.84 2.43 11.98
N GLN A 79 2.60 2.82 12.18
CA GLN A 79 1.44 2.36 11.43
C GLN A 79 0.81 3.54 10.73
N ASN A 80 0.40 3.33 9.48
CA ASN A 80 -0.25 4.37 8.70
C ASN A 80 -1.43 3.80 7.93
N GLN A 81 -2.56 4.51 8.01
CA GLN A 81 -3.77 4.20 7.28
C GLN A 81 -4.14 5.38 6.40
N ARG A 82 -4.32 5.11 5.11
CA ARG A 82 -4.69 6.12 4.11
C ARG A 82 -5.91 5.67 3.32
N VAL A 83 -6.89 6.55 3.22
CA VAL A 83 -8.02 6.43 2.30
C VAL A 83 -7.95 7.56 1.29
N TYR A 84 -8.08 7.24 0.00
CA TYR A 84 -8.06 8.27 -1.05
C TYR A 84 -8.85 7.84 -2.28
N LEU A 85 -9.39 8.82 -3.00
CA LEU A 85 -10.01 8.63 -4.30
C LEU A 85 -8.97 8.90 -5.40
N SER A 86 -8.92 8.04 -6.42
CA SER A 86 -8.08 8.22 -7.60
C SER A 86 -8.92 8.16 -8.87
N LEU A 87 -8.57 8.99 -9.86
CA LEU A 87 -9.11 8.94 -11.22
C LEU A 87 -7.95 8.58 -12.15
N TYR A 88 -8.03 7.43 -12.81
CA TYR A 88 -7.03 7.02 -13.80
C TYR A 88 -7.59 7.21 -15.20
N ARG A 89 -6.82 7.83 -16.11
CA ARG A 89 -7.16 8.02 -17.53
C ARG A 89 -6.12 7.33 -18.40
N GLU A 90 -6.56 6.41 -19.26
CA GLU A 90 -5.73 5.89 -20.36
C GLU A 90 -5.74 6.91 -21.51
N PHE A 91 -4.57 7.24 -22.05
CA PHE A 91 -4.37 8.18 -23.16
C PHE A 91 -4.18 7.44 -24.47
#